data_AF-A0A9P0KG80-F1
#
_entry.id   AF-A0A9P0KG80-F1
#
_cell.length_a   1.000
_cell.length_b   1.000
_cell.length_c   1.000
_cell.angle_alpha   90.00
_cell.angle_beta   90.00
_cell.angle_gamma   90.00
#
_symmetry.space_group_name_H-M   'P 1'
#
loop_
_entity.id
_entity.type
_entity.pdbx_description
1 polymer ?
#
loop_
_entity_poly.entity_id
_entity_poly.type
_entity_poly.pdbx_seq_one_letter_code
_entity_poly.pdbx_strand_id
1 'polypeptide(L)'
;MLRLTKDLVYELLEILTPFIQQPRRASAPLITTKVLATLRFYASGSHQEITGSNHFVGISQASMSRAIKEVTLNQTQILASKVSFLKDPEEQEALRRRFHSIYNFPGIVGIVDCTHVAIASP
;
A
#
# COMPACT_ATOMS: atom_id res chain seq x y z
N MET A 1 -0.78 -13.16 -4.90
CA MET A 1 -1.76 -12.38 -4.11
C MET A 1 -1.11 -12.09 -2.77
N LEU A 2 -0.81 -10.82 -2.47
CA LEU A 2 -0.22 -10.43 -1.18
C LEU A 2 -1.26 -10.68 -0.08
N ARG A 3 -0.95 -11.59 0.85
CA ARG A 3 -1.81 -11.91 1.99
C ARG A 3 -1.18 -11.35 3.25
N LEU A 4 -1.76 -10.28 3.79
CA LEU A 4 -1.37 -9.79 5.11
C LEU A 4 -1.83 -10.77 6.20
N THR A 5 -0.98 -11.00 7.20
CA THR A 5 -1.37 -11.70 8.42
C THR A 5 -2.23 -10.79 9.30
N LYS A 6 -3.02 -11.38 10.21
CA LYS A 6 -3.84 -10.60 11.15
C LYS A 6 -2.96 -9.70 12.03
N ASP A 7 -1.83 -10.23 12.49
CA ASP A 7 -0.90 -9.49 13.36
C ASP A 7 -0.34 -8.26 12.65
N LEU A 8 0.03 -8.39 11.37
CA LEU A 8 0.51 -7.26 10.57
C LEU A 8 -0.58 -6.20 10.36
N VAL A 9 -1.84 -6.62 10.24
CA VAL A 9 -2.98 -5.71 10.15
C VAL A 9 -3.19 -4.95 11.47
N TYR A 10 -3.02 -5.60 12.62
CA TYR A 10 -3.09 -4.94 13.93
C TYR A 10 -1.94 -3.94 14.12
N GLU A 11 -0.71 -4.32 13.78
CA GLU A 11 0.44 -3.40 13.81
C GLU A 11 0.19 -2.18 12.91
N LEU A 12 -0.34 -2.41 11.70
CA LEU A 12 -0.67 -1.34 10.78
C LEU A 12 -1.77 -0.42 11.33
N LEU A 13 -2.77 -0.98 12.03
CA LEU A 13 -3.79 -0.19 12.70
C LEU A 13 -3.20 0.69 13.81
N GLU A 14 -2.31 0.16 14.65
CA GLU A 14 -1.63 0.94 15.69
C GLU A 14 -0.84 2.10 15.10
N ILE A 15 -0.10 1.84 14.01
CA ILE A 15 0.71 2.85 13.32
C ILE A 15 -0.18 3.92 12.67
N LEU A 16 -1.31 3.56 12.07
CA LEU A 16 -2.16 4.48 11.32
C LEU A 16 -3.17 5.25 12.20
N THR A 17 -3.59 4.67 13.32
CA THR A 17 -4.59 5.28 14.23
C THR A 17 -4.29 6.73 14.60
N PRO A 18 -3.07 7.13 15.00
CA PRO A 18 -2.79 8.53 15.35
C PRO A 18 -2.94 9.50 14.18
N PHE A 19 -2.92 9.03 12.94
CA PHE A 19 -3.00 9.87 11.75
C PHE A 19 -4.41 9.89 11.12
N ILE A 20 -5.31 9.01 11.54
CA ILE A 20 -6.68 8.91 11.01
C ILE A 20 -7.64 9.68 11.91
N GLN A 21 -8.56 10.45 11.32
CA GLN A 21 -9.59 11.16 12.05
C GLN A 21 -10.55 10.19 12.74
N GLN A 22 -10.66 10.38 14.05
CA GLN A 22 -11.62 9.71 14.91
C GLN A 22 -13.06 9.96 14.43
N PRO A 23 -13.95 8.95 14.50
CA PRO A 23 -15.36 9.11 14.17
C PRO A 23 -16.01 10.19 15.03
N ARG A 24 -16.58 11.23 14.40
CA ARG A 24 -17.28 12.32 15.11
C ARG A 24 -18.79 12.08 15.30
N ARG A 25 -19.33 11.06 14.64
CA ARG A 25 -20.76 10.72 14.62
C ARG A 25 -20.90 9.21 14.69
N ALA A 26 -21.97 8.71 15.30
CA ALA A 26 -22.21 7.27 15.43
C ALA A 26 -22.29 6.54 14.07
N SER A 27 -22.74 7.23 13.02
CA SER A 27 -22.78 6.70 11.65
C SER A 27 -21.47 6.80 10.88
N ALA A 28 -20.42 7.41 11.45
CA ALA A 28 -19.14 7.48 10.78
C ALA A 28 -18.40 6.12 10.86
N PRO A 29 -17.74 5.68 9.78
CA PRO A 29 -16.98 4.44 9.79
C PRO A 29 -15.88 4.46 10.85
N LEU A 30 -15.73 3.33 11.56
CA LEU A 30 -14.63 3.10 12.48
C LEU A 30 -13.27 3.18 11.75
N ILE A 31 -12.22 3.52 12.48
CA ILE A 31 -10.85 3.57 11.95
C ILE A 31 -10.47 2.21 11.32
N THR A 32 -10.79 1.11 12.01
CA THR A 32 -10.59 -0.25 11.51
C THR A 32 -11.29 -0.48 10.16
N THR A 33 -12.54 -0.04 10.03
CA THR A 33 -13.30 -0.16 8.78
C THR A 33 -12.64 0.64 7.66
N LYS A 34 -12.19 1.87 7.93
CA LYS A 34 -11.48 2.70 6.94
C LYS A 34 -10.20 2.02 6.46
N VAL A 35 -9.38 1.50 7.37
CA VAL A 35 -8.10 0.86 7.03
C VAL A 35 -8.31 -0.44 6.26
N LEU A 36 -9.19 -1.32 6.73
CA LEU A 36 -9.49 -2.59 6.05
C LEU A 36 -10.08 -2.37 4.65
N ALA A 37 -10.94 -1.37 4.49
CA ALA A 37 -11.50 -1.02 3.20
C ALA A 37 -10.41 -0.56 2.23
N THR A 38 -9.52 0.33 2.68
CA THR A 38 -8.39 0.81 1.87
C THR A 38 -7.43 -0.32 1.51
N LEU A 39 -7.09 -1.21 2.45
CA LEU A 39 -6.24 -2.38 2.18
C LEU A 39 -6.85 -3.29 1.11
N ARG A 40 -8.16 -3.54 1.20
CA ARG A 40 -8.87 -4.31 0.18
C ARG A 40 -8.79 -3.65 -1.19
N PHE A 41 -8.95 -2.33 -1.25
CA PHE A 41 -8.82 -1.58 -2.50
C PHE A 41 -7.43 -1.75 -3.12
N TYR A 42 -6.36 -1.62 -2.32
CA TYR A 42 -5.00 -1.85 -2.81
C TYR A 42 -4.76 -3.28 -3.29
N ALA A 43 -5.28 -4.28 -2.56
CA ALA A 43 -5.12 -5.68 -2.92
C ALA A 43 -5.86 -6.06 -4.22
N SER A 44 -6.98 -5.39 -4.51
CA SER A 44 -7.86 -5.75 -5.62
C SER A 44 -7.57 -4.95 -6.90
N GLY A 45 -6.84 -3.83 -6.79
CA GLY A 45 -6.43 -2.98 -7.92
C GLY A 45 -7.58 -2.38 -8.75
N SER A 46 -8.82 -2.57 -8.31
CA SER A 46 -10.01 -2.41 -9.13
C SER A 46 -10.75 -1.14 -8.76
N HIS A 47 -10.65 -0.12 -9.61
CA HIS A 47 -11.49 1.08 -9.51
C HIS A 47 -13.00 0.76 -9.65
N GLN A 48 -13.34 -0.31 -10.36
CA GLN A 48 -14.72 -0.73 -10.63
C GLN A 48 -15.41 -1.42 -9.43
N GLU A 49 -14.63 -1.97 -8.48
CA GLU A 49 -15.16 -2.61 -7.26
C GLU A 49 -15.82 -1.57 -6.32
N ILE A 50 -15.49 -0.28 -6.51
CA ILE A 50 -16.01 0.85 -5.73
C ILE A 50 -17.51 1.10 -5.98
N THR A 51 -18.08 0.61 -7.09
CA THR A 51 -19.45 0.95 -7.50
C THR A 51 -20.47 -0.17 -7.26
N GLY A 52 -20.05 -1.45 -7.21
CA GLY A 52 -20.97 -2.59 -7.14
C GLY A 52 -20.84 -3.53 -5.92
N SER A 53 -19.67 -3.59 -5.28
CA SER A 53 -19.32 -4.64 -4.29
C SER A 53 -18.94 -4.11 -2.91
N ASN A 54 -19.35 -2.88 -2.60
CA ASN A 54 -19.24 -2.32 -1.24
C ASN A 54 -20.02 -3.09 -0.16
N HIS A 55 -20.76 -4.15 -0.55
CA HIS A 55 -21.47 -5.05 0.34
C HIS A 55 -20.57 -5.69 1.42
N PHE A 56 -19.27 -5.84 1.17
CA PHE A 56 -18.37 -6.47 2.13
C PHE A 56 -17.83 -5.56 3.24
N VAL A 57 -17.89 -4.23 3.04
CA VAL A 57 -17.39 -3.24 4.01
C VAL A 57 -18.53 -2.44 4.62
N GLY A 58 -19.69 -2.36 3.95
CA GLY A 58 -20.90 -1.73 4.48
C GLY A 58 -20.83 -0.20 4.56
N ILE A 59 -19.98 0.45 3.76
CA ILE A 59 -19.83 1.91 3.72
C ILE A 59 -20.25 2.48 2.36
N SER A 60 -20.62 3.76 2.30
CA SER A 60 -20.94 4.41 1.03
C SER A 60 -19.68 4.65 0.18
N GLN A 61 -19.87 4.77 -1.14
CA GLN A 61 -18.79 5.08 -2.07
C GLN A 61 -18.00 6.35 -1.67
N ALA A 62 -18.73 7.41 -1.29
CA ALA A 62 -18.11 8.65 -0.85
C ALA A 62 -17.29 8.47 0.43
N SER A 63 -17.72 7.58 1.33
CA SER A 63 -16.96 7.25 2.55
C SER A 63 -15.71 6.43 2.23
N MET A 64 -15.81 5.51 1.27
CA MET A 64 -14.66 4.75 0.77
C MET A 64 -13.61 5.67 0.13
N SER A 65 -14.02 6.57 -0.75
CA SER A 65 -13.12 7.56 -1.37
C SER A 65 -12.39 8.42 -0.34
N ARG A 66 -13.11 8.91 0.69
CA ARG A 66 -12.49 9.65 1.80
C ARG A 66 -11.51 8.79 2.61
N ALA A 67 -11.87 7.54 2.90
CA ALA A 67 -11.02 6.61 3.63
C ALA A 67 -9.73 6.31 2.87
N ILE A 68 -9.80 6.06 1.56
CA ILE A 68 -8.61 5.86 0.71
C ILE A 68 -7.73 7.10 0.76
N LYS A 69 -8.29 8.28 0.55
CA LYS A 69 -7.52 9.54 0.53
C LYS A 69 -6.82 9.78 1.87
N GLU A 70 -7.54 9.59 2.97
CA GLU A 70 -7.04 9.77 4.33
C GLU A 70 -5.94 8.77 4.66
N VAL A 71 -6.15 7.48 4.40
CA VAL A 71 -5.15 6.44 4.68
C VAL A 71 -3.91 6.61 3.78
N THR A 72 -4.09 6.85 2.47
CA THR A 72 -2.97 7.01 1.52
C THR A 72 -2.08 8.19 1.87
N LEU A 73 -2.66 9.35 2.19
CA LEU A 73 -1.89 10.57 2.46
C LEU A 73 -1.05 10.45 3.72
N ASN A 74 -1.59 9.78 4.74
CA ASN A 74 -0.88 9.51 5.99
C ASN A 74 0.15 8.38 5.85
N GLN A 75 -0.08 7.42 4.94
CA GLN A 75 0.87 6.34 4.66
C GLN A 75 2.19 6.84 4.09
N THR A 76 2.23 7.92 3.31
CA THR A 76 3.47 8.38 2.67
C THR A 76 4.59 8.68 3.67
N GLN A 77 4.27 9.26 4.84
CA GLN A 77 5.26 9.53 5.89
C GLN A 77 5.75 8.24 6.57
N ILE A 78 4.85 7.27 6.78
CA ILE A 78 5.16 5.97 7.39
C ILE A 78 5.96 5.09 6.41
N LEU A 79 5.61 5.11 5.13
CA LEU A 79 6.30 4.36 4.08
C LEU A 79 7.70 4.92 3.84
N ALA A 80 7.89 6.24 3.92
CA ALA A 80 9.22 6.85 3.80
C ALA A 80 10.20 6.41 4.91
N SER A 81 9.69 6.05 6.10
CA SER A 81 10.54 5.56 7.20
C SER A 81 10.77 4.04 7.16
N LYS A 82 9.81 3.26 6.62
CA LYS A 82 9.90 1.79 6.56
C LYS A 82 10.40 1.23 5.22
N VAL A 83 10.26 1.97 4.13
CA VAL A 83 10.63 1.55 2.76
C VAL A 83 11.68 2.51 2.21
N SER A 84 12.93 2.09 2.25
CA SER A 84 14.03 2.78 1.58
C SER A 84 14.50 1.98 0.38
N PHE A 85 14.38 2.57 -0.81
CA PHE A 85 15.18 2.12 -1.95
C PHE A 85 16.61 2.66 -1.81
N LEU A 86 17.59 1.96 -2.37
CA LEU A 86 18.98 2.45 -2.43
C LEU A 86 18.96 3.83 -3.11
N LYS A 87 19.35 4.87 -2.37
CA LYS A 87 19.38 6.25 -2.86
C LYS A 87 20.74 6.63 -3.42
N ASP A 88 21.78 5.92 -2.99
CA ASP A 88 23.14 6.15 -3.42
C ASP A 88 23.41 5.53 -4.81
N PRO A 89 23.88 6.32 -5.79
CA PRO A 89 24.21 5.81 -7.13
C PRO A 89 25.25 4.70 -7.13
N GLU A 90 26.23 4.73 -6.22
CA GLU A 90 27.26 3.68 -6.15
C GLU A 90 26.69 2.36 -5.65
N GLU A 91 25.88 2.39 -4.58
CA GLU A 91 25.15 1.21 -4.10
C GLU A 91 24.21 0.62 -5.17
N GLN A 92 23.50 1.47 -5.92
CA GLN A 92 22.65 1.02 -7.03
C GLN A 92 23.47 0.32 -8.12
N GLU A 93 24.63 0.88 -8.49
CA GLU A 93 25.47 0.30 -9.54
C GLU A 93 26.14 -1.00 -9.08
N ALA A 94 26.52 -1.09 -7.80
CA ALA A 94 26.97 -2.33 -7.20
C ALA A 94 25.86 -3.41 -7.23
N LEU A 95 24.62 -3.04 -6.93
CA LEU A 95 23.47 -3.94 -6.99
C LEU A 95 23.22 -4.43 -8.43
N ARG A 96 23.19 -3.51 -9.41
CA ARG A 96 23.02 -3.85 -10.83
C ARG A 96 24.08 -4.83 -11.32
N ARG A 97 25.35 -4.56 -11.01
CA ARG A 97 26.47 -5.45 -11.38
C ARG A 97 26.34 -6.83 -10.74
N ARG A 98 25.95 -6.89 -9.46
CA ARG A 98 25.75 -8.16 -8.74
C ARG A 98 24.60 -8.98 -9.33
N PHE A 99 23.48 -8.37 -9.67
CA PHE A 99 22.37 -9.08 -10.31
C PHE A 99 22.73 -9.53 -11.73
N HIS A 100 23.43 -8.70 -12.49
CA HIS A 100 23.91 -9.05 -13.82
C HIS A 100 24.88 -10.24 -13.78
N SER A 101 25.81 -10.29 -12.81
CA SER A 101 26.77 -11.41 -12.74
C SER A 101 26.13 -12.74 -12.35
N ILE A 102 25.07 -12.74 -11.55
CA ILE A 102 24.42 -13.97 -11.07
C ILE A 102 23.34 -14.44 -12.06
N TYR A 103 22.55 -13.51 -12.62
CA TYR A 103 21.32 -13.84 -13.38
C TYR A 103 21.35 -13.35 -14.82
N ASN A 104 22.43 -12.69 -15.26
CA ASN A 104 22.56 -12.08 -16.59
C ASN A 104 21.40 -11.11 -16.95
N PHE A 105 20.79 -10.52 -15.91
CA PHE A 105 19.66 -9.60 -16.05
C PHE A 105 20.13 -8.17 -15.72
N PRO A 106 20.24 -7.27 -16.71
CA PRO A 106 20.75 -5.92 -16.50
C PRO A 106 19.71 -4.98 -15.87
N GLY A 107 20.20 -3.93 -15.19
CA GLY A 107 19.35 -2.81 -14.77
C GLY A 107 18.49 -3.02 -13.52
N ILE A 108 18.65 -4.11 -12.77
CA ILE A 108 17.90 -4.34 -11.53
C ILE A 108 18.33 -3.34 -10.45
N VAL A 109 17.39 -2.52 -10.00
CA VAL A 109 17.57 -1.53 -8.92
C VAL A 109 16.94 -1.97 -7.59
N GLY A 110 16.22 -3.09 -7.58
CA GLY A 110 15.58 -3.65 -6.41
C GLY A 110 14.68 -4.82 -6.77
N ILE A 111 14.35 -5.65 -5.78
CA ILE A 111 13.39 -6.76 -5.90
C ILE A 111 12.37 -6.62 -4.78
N VAL A 112 11.10 -6.71 -5.13
CA VAL A 112 9.99 -6.78 -4.16
C VAL A 112 9.22 -8.06 -4.44
N ASP A 113 9.27 -9.02 -3.52
CA ASP A 113 8.50 -10.28 -3.56
C ASP A 113 8.50 -10.99 -4.93
N CYS A 114 9.66 -11.03 -5.60
CA CYS A 114 9.81 -11.61 -6.95
C CYS A 114 8.81 -11.10 -8.00
N THR A 115 8.29 -9.88 -7.82
CA THR A 115 7.29 -9.29 -8.74
C THR A 115 7.98 -8.55 -9.88
N HIS A 116 7.69 -8.96 -11.11
CA HIS A 116 8.08 -8.22 -12.31
C HIS A 116 7.03 -7.13 -12.59
N VAL A 117 7.35 -5.88 -12.26
CA VAL A 117 6.51 -4.74 -12.59
C VAL A 117 6.87 -4.25 -14.00
N ALA A 118 5.96 -4.42 -14.95
CA ALA A 118 6.14 -3.88 -16.30
C ALA A 118 6.04 -2.34 -16.24
N ILE A 119 7.08 -1.66 -16.72
CA ILE A 119 7.06 -0.21 -16.92
C ILE A 119 6.50 0.04 -18.33
N ALA A 120 5.31 0.63 -18.42
CA ALA A 120 4.77 1.09 -19.70
C ALA A 120 5.57 2.31 -20.17
N SER A 121 5.88 2.38 -21.48
CA SER A 121 6.49 3.59 -22.03
C SER A 121 5.51 4.78 -21.93
N PRO A 122 6.02 6.03 -21.87
CA PRO A 122 5.19 7.23 -21.81
C PRO A 122 4.18 7.33 -22.96
#